data_AF-A0A437JGT5-F1
#
_entry.id   AF-A0A437JGT5-F1
#
_cell.length_a   1.000
_cell.length_b   1.000
_cell.length_c   1.000
_cell.angle_alpha   90.00
_cell.angle_beta   90.00
_cell.angle_gamma   90.00
#
_symmetry.space_group_name_H-M   'P 1'
#
loop_
_entity.id
_entity.type
_entity.pdbx_description
1 polymer ?
#
loop_
_entity_poly.entity_id
_entity_poly.type
_entity_poly.pdbx_seq_one_letter_code
_entity_poly.pdbx_strand_id
1 'polypeptide(L)' 'MNTITFTPQNLTTEQFAEVLHGKPSTIRTRLCKTGSFYGIRPIKLPSGRLLWPAEAVQAFLAGEGAH' A
#
# COMPACT_ATOMS: atom_id res chain seq x y z
N MET A 1 25.96 11.12 -14.30
CA MET A 1 24.52 11.45 -14.37
C MET A 1 23.78 10.39 -13.59
N ASN A 2 23.58 10.64 -12.30
CA ASN A 2 23.04 9.67 -11.37
C ASN A 2 21.52 9.82 -11.41
N THR A 3 20.85 8.91 -12.10
CA THR A 3 19.38 8.84 -12.10
C THR A 3 18.94 8.37 -10.72
N ILE A 4 18.72 9.31 -9.82
CA ILE A 4 17.92 9.10 -8.61
C ILE A 4 16.49 8.82 -9.08
N THR A 5 16.21 7.55 -9.37
CA THR A 5 14.86 7.06 -9.61
C THR A 5 14.11 7.19 -8.29
N PHE A 6 13.36 8.27 -8.14
CA PHE A 6 12.49 8.50 -7.00
C PHE A 6 11.29 7.55 -7.16
N THR A 7 11.45 6.30 -6.72
CA THR A 7 10.35 5.32 -6.66
C THR A 7 9.21 5.97 -5.86
N PRO A 8 7.96 5.95 -6.33
CA PRO A 8 6.86 6.59 -5.63
C PRO A 8 6.79 6.01 -4.21
N GLN A 9 6.93 6.91 -3.24
CA GLN A 9 7.26 6.61 -1.84
C GLN A 9 6.46 5.43 -1.29
N ASN A 10 7.14 4.38 -0.82
CA ASN A 10 6.47 3.27 -0.15
C ASN A 10 5.74 3.82 1.09
N LEU A 11 4.41 3.78 1.08
CA LEU A 11 3.57 4.26 2.15
C LEU A 11 3.59 3.29 3.32
N THR A 12 3.60 3.83 4.54
CA THR A 12 3.33 3.01 5.72
C THR A 12 1.85 2.67 5.78
N THR A 13 1.50 1.69 6.63
CA THR A 13 0.08 1.33 6.82
C THR A 13 -0.76 2.51 7.32
N GLU A 14 -0.15 3.45 8.05
CA GLU A 14 -0.81 4.67 8.52
C GLU A 14 -1.10 5.62 7.37
N GLN A 15 -0.09 5.95 6.57
CA GLN A 15 -0.27 6.81 5.38
C GLN A 15 -1.25 6.20 4.38
N PHE A 16 -1.20 4.89 4.15
CA PHE A 16 -2.17 4.20 3.32
C PHE A 16 -3.60 4.28 3.89
N ALA A 17 -3.73 4.23 5.23
CA ALA A 17 -5.01 4.42 5.89
C ALA A 17 -5.53 5.85 5.75
N GLU A 18 -4.66 6.85 5.91
CA GLU A 18 -5.00 8.26 5.72
C GLU A 18 -5.48 8.52 4.29
N VAL A 19 -4.77 8.00 3.27
CA VAL A 19 -5.15 8.16 1.86
C VAL A 19 -6.53 7.55 1.57
N LEU A 20 -6.87 6.42 2.20
CA LEU A 20 -8.17 5.77 2.05
C LEU A 20 -9.23 6.31 3.02
N HIS A 21 -8.92 7.31 3.84
CA HIS A 21 -9.73 7.74 4.99
C HIS A 21 -10.18 6.55 5.88
N GLY A 22 -9.34 5.52 5.97
CA GLY A 22 -9.55 4.31 6.74
C GLY A 22 -8.80 4.30 8.07
N LYS A 23 -9.08 3.30 8.90
CA LYS A 23 -8.31 3.01 10.11
C LYS A 23 -7.23 1.97 9.81
N PRO A 24 -5.96 2.17 10.25
CA PRO A 24 -4.89 1.19 10.01
C PRO A 24 -5.21 -0.18 10.63
N SER A 25 -5.93 -0.21 11.76
CA SER A 25 -6.42 -1.44 12.39
C SER A 25 -7.39 -2.22 11.50
N THR A 26 -8.30 -1.55 10.79
CA THR A 26 -9.23 -2.21 9.85
C THR A 26 -8.48 -2.78 8.65
N ILE A 27 -7.47 -2.06 8.15
CA ILE A 27 -6.63 -2.51 7.04
C ILE A 27 -5.87 -3.77 7.43
N ARG A 28 -5.24 -3.80 8.62
CA ARG A 28 -4.58 -5.00 9.14
C ARG A 28 -5.55 -6.17 9.28
N THR A 29 -6.74 -5.96 9.86
CA THR A 29 -7.76 -7.00 10.00
C THR A 29 -8.23 -7.55 8.65
N ARG A 30 -8.51 -6.67 7.69
CA ARG A 30 -8.94 -7.06 6.34
C ARG A 30 -7.82 -7.76 5.58
N LEU A 31 -6.58 -7.30 5.70
CA LEU A 31 -5.40 -7.95 5.13
C LEU A 31 -5.21 -9.36 5.72
N CYS A 32 -5.33 -9.54 7.03
CA CYS A 32 -5.25 -10.88 7.64
C CYS A 32 -6.39 -11.80 7.19
N LYS A 33 -7.61 -11.28 7.04
CA LYS A 33 -8.79 -12.07 6.61
C LYS A 33 -8.78 -12.41 5.12
N THR A 34 -8.29 -11.51 4.27
CA THR A 34 -8.43 -11.59 2.81
C THR A 34 -7.10 -11.94 2.13
N GLY A 35 -5.97 -11.81 2.83
CA GLY A 35 -4.62 -12.02 2.31
C GLY A 35 -4.15 -10.95 1.32
N SER A 36 -5.05 -10.14 0.79
CA SER A 36 -4.79 -9.03 -0.12
C SER A 36 -5.75 -7.88 0.18
N PHE A 37 -5.30 -6.64 0.09
CA PHE A 37 -6.16 -5.48 0.31
C PHE A 37 -6.37 -4.78 -1.03
N TYR A 38 -7.54 -4.98 -1.63
CA TYR A 38 -7.89 -4.44 -2.97
C TYR A 38 -6.87 -4.76 -4.08
N GLY A 39 -6.26 -5.95 -4.04
CA GLY A 39 -5.24 -6.36 -5.01
C GLY A 39 -3.83 -5.82 -4.71
N ILE A 40 -3.67 -4.90 -3.76
CA ILE A 40 -2.37 -4.38 -3.33
C ILE A 40 -1.76 -5.35 -2.32
N ARG A 41 -0.51 -5.75 -2.59
CA ARG A 41 0.28 -6.64 -1.73
C ARG A 41 1.32 -5.81 -0.97
N PRO A 42 1.26 -5.77 0.38
CA PRO A 42 2.28 -5.08 1.15
C PRO A 42 3.61 -5.84 1.10
N ILE A 43 4.70 -5.09 1.02
CA ILE A 43 6.05 -5.59 1.13
C ILE A 43 6.35 -5.73 2.61
N LYS A 44 6.58 -6.96 3.06
CA LYS A 44 6.95 -7.25 4.44
C LYS A 44 8.45 -7.05 4.62
N LEU A 45 8.84 -6.07 5.42
CA LEU A 45 10.25 -5.86 5.74
C LEU A 45 10.71 -6.82 6.84
N PRO A 46 12.00 -7.18 6.87
CA PRO A 46 12.59 -7.94 7.97
C PRO A 46 12.48 -7.20 9.32
N SER A 47 12.29 -5.89 9.31
CA SER A 47 12.00 -5.07 10.50
C SER A 47 10.58 -5.22 11.05
N GLY A 48 9.72 -6.04 10.43
CA GLY A 48 8.33 -6.26 10.85
C GLY A 48 7.34 -5.19 10.40
N ARG A 49 7.79 -4.16 9.67
CA ARG A 49 6.91 -3.14 9.06
C ARG A 49 6.34 -3.62 7.73
N LEU A 50 5.12 -3.19 7.45
CA LEU A 50 4.45 -3.37 6.16
C LEU A 50 4.58 -2.09 5.35
N LEU A 51 5.23 -2.19 4.18
CA LEU A 51 5.34 -1.11 3.21
C LEU A 51 4.36 -1.33 2.06
N TRP A 52 3.59 -0.30 1.76
CA TRP A 52 2.61 -0.28 0.68
C TRP A 52 3.20 0.48 -0.50
N PRO A 53 3.40 -0.14 -1.67
CA PRO A 53 3.94 0.58 -2.82
C PRO A 53 2.95 1.66 -3.27
N ALA A 54 3.33 2.94 -3.23
CA ALA A 54 2.44 4.04 -3.62
C ALA A 54 1.94 3.91 -5.06
N GLU A 55 2.73 3.32 -5.96
CA GLU A 55 2.32 3.07 -7.34
C GLU A 55 1.08 2.17 -7.40
N ALA A 56 1.04 1.08 -6.63
CA ALA A 56 -0.12 0.20 -6.59
C ALA A 56 -1.33 0.86 -5.91
N VAL A 57 -1.08 1.70 -4.90
CA VAL A 57 -2.13 2.51 -4.26
C VAL A 57 -2.70 3.54 -5.23
N GLN A 58 -1.84 4.22 -5.99
CA GLN A 58 -2.22 5.18 -7.02
C GLN A 58 -2.97 4.50 -8.17
N ALA A 59 -2.50 3.35 -8.66
CA ALA A 59 -3.20 2.56 -9.67
C ALA A 59 -4.60 2.15 -9.19
N PHE A 60 -4.71 1.70 -7.94
CA PHE A 60 -6.00 1.39 -7.32
C PHE A 60 -6.92 2.61 -7.23
N LEU A 61 -6.39 3.77 -6.79
CA LEU A 61 -7.15 5.02 -6.71
C LEU A 61 -7.53 5.59 -8.08
N ALA A 62 -6.67 5.38 -9.08
CA ALA A 62 -6.90 5.78 -10.47
C ALA A 62 -7.95 4.90 -11.17
N GLY A 63 -8.42 3.82 -10.52
CA GLY A 63 -9.43 2.91 -11.07
C GLY A 63 -8.85 1.80 -11.96
N GLU A 64 -7.54 1.62 -11.98
CA GLU A 64 -6.85 0.54 -12.71
C GLU A 64 -6.89 -0.78 -11.92
N GLY A 65 -8.09 -1.10 -11.45
CA GLY A 65 -8.43 -2.26 -10.64
C GLY A 65 -9.85 -2.73 -10.95
N ALA A 66 -10.27 -2.63 -12.22
CA ALA A 66 -11.43 -3.33 -12.78
C ALA A 66 -11.41 -3.23 -14.31
N HIS A 67 -10.88 -4.24 -14.98
CA HIS A 67 -11.41 -4.72 -16.25
C HIS A 67 -11.45 -6.25 -16.22
#